data_AF-B9DY54-F1
#
_entry.id   AF-B9DY54-F1
#
_cell.length_a   1.000
_cell.length_b   1.000
_cell.length_c   1.000
_cell.angle_alpha   90.00
_cell.angle_beta   90.00
_cell.angle_gamma   90.00
#
_symmetry.space_group_name_H-M   'P 1'
#
loop_
_entity.id
_entity.type
_entity.pdbx_description
1 polymer ?
#
loop_
_entity_poly.entity_id
_entity_poly.type
_entity_poly.pdbx_seq_one_letter_code
_entity_poly.pdbx_strand_id
1 'polypeptide(L)'
;MKNIGRLAVTALIAVFIFSVTGCNMIEKTPEAIAKSTVAEVNGEKITRSDLDKDPNTIQLITQVKQQYGENYKENEDAVNTIKTQKEQILDDLITNKVVAQKAKELKLLPDETKLKSDMETQIAQLKKQNFNDDAEQFNTALKAQGFTEESFKAMFLSQLRTQQTLEKVTESISKNIKITDKEIEDYYNTNKSKYTEQPNKMHLAHILVKTEDEAKKVKKRLDDGEDFAKVAKEVSQDTASKDNGGDLGTVNYDNSGYDADFMAGALALKEGAISAPVKSSFGYHIIKCIKKEEYPVKALSAVKDQIKTQLESDKKNSLVSQKIQEWKKASTITKKEKNII
;
A
#
# COMPACT_ATOMS: atom_id res chain seq x y z
N MET A 1 55.32 -33.28 -53.10
CA MET A 1 55.12 -33.18 -51.63
C MET A 1 55.21 -31.73 -51.20
N LYS A 2 54.36 -31.34 -50.25
CA LYS A 2 54.33 -30.12 -49.42
C LYS A 2 53.74 -28.83 -50.01
N ASN A 3 52.41 -28.80 -49.90
CA ASN A 3 51.58 -27.90 -49.09
C ASN A 3 51.56 -26.40 -49.37
N ILE A 4 50.42 -26.04 -49.94
CA ILE A 4 49.70 -24.77 -49.96
C ILE A 4 49.54 -24.23 -48.53
N GLY A 5 50.06 -23.04 -48.29
CA GLY A 5 49.71 -22.18 -47.16
C GLY A 5 49.22 -20.84 -47.68
N ARG A 6 47.93 -20.75 -48.01
CA ARG A 6 47.20 -19.51 -48.30
C ARG A 6 46.59 -18.99 -47.00
N LEU A 7 47.00 -17.80 -46.58
CA LEU A 7 46.27 -16.88 -45.68
C LEU A 7 47.02 -15.54 -45.76
N ALA A 8 46.77 -14.71 -46.78
CA ALA A 8 45.61 -13.82 -46.94
C ALA A 8 45.49 -12.76 -45.83
N VAL A 9 46.30 -11.70 -46.00
CA VAL A 9 46.00 -10.26 -45.84
C VAL A 9 45.31 -9.83 -44.54
N THR A 10 46.14 -9.41 -43.59
CA THR A 10 45.76 -8.54 -42.47
C THR A 10 45.62 -7.10 -42.97
N ALA A 11 44.39 -6.64 -43.22
CA ALA A 11 44.09 -5.23 -43.42
C ALA A 11 43.64 -4.62 -42.09
N LEU A 12 44.58 -4.04 -41.33
CA LEU A 12 44.28 -3.23 -40.15
C LEU A 12 44.14 -1.77 -40.60
N ILE A 13 42.90 -1.34 -40.80
CA ILE A 13 42.53 0.04 -41.14
C ILE A 13 42.59 0.93 -39.90
N ALA A 14 42.99 2.18 -40.15
CA ALA A 14 43.45 3.20 -39.25
C ALA A 14 42.42 3.81 -38.27
N VAL A 15 42.93 4.11 -37.08
CA VAL A 15 42.85 5.36 -36.31
C VAL A 15 41.71 6.34 -36.64
N PHE A 16 40.81 6.56 -35.69
CA PHE A 16 40.09 7.82 -35.52
C PHE A 16 40.53 8.50 -34.21
N ILE A 17 41.34 9.54 -34.34
CA ILE A 17 41.58 10.55 -33.30
C ILE A 17 40.56 11.66 -33.55
N PHE A 18 39.60 11.82 -32.64
CA PHE A 18 38.87 13.08 -32.49
C PHE A 18 39.19 13.65 -31.12
N SER A 19 40.16 14.57 -31.10
CA SER A 19 40.37 15.55 -30.06
C SER A 19 39.32 16.65 -30.20
N VAL A 20 38.23 16.55 -29.46
CA VAL A 20 37.42 17.72 -29.10
C VAL A 20 37.20 17.66 -27.61
N THR A 21 37.91 18.54 -26.91
CA THR A 21 37.64 18.97 -25.54
C THR A 21 36.23 19.56 -25.47
N GLY A 22 35.24 18.68 -25.41
CA GLY A 22 33.92 18.97 -24.91
C GLY A 22 33.64 17.92 -23.85
N CYS A 23 33.37 18.33 -22.62
CA CYS A 23 32.75 17.47 -21.61
C CYS A 23 31.30 17.11 -22.00
N ASN A 24 31.07 16.76 -23.26
CA ASN A 24 29.88 16.05 -23.65
C ASN A 24 30.07 14.65 -23.09
N MET A 25 29.37 14.39 -21.99
CA MET A 25 29.16 13.05 -21.46
C MET A 25 29.07 12.10 -22.63
N ILE A 26 29.96 11.11 -22.70
CA ILE A 26 29.71 9.93 -23.51
C ILE A 26 28.37 9.42 -23.00
N GLU A 27 27.30 9.59 -23.79
CA GLU A 27 26.01 9.05 -23.44
C GLU A 27 26.24 7.58 -23.15
N LYS A 28 25.96 7.19 -21.90
CA LYS A 28 26.11 5.79 -21.51
C LYS A 28 25.23 4.97 -22.44
N THR A 29 25.76 3.88 -22.99
CA THR A 29 24.93 2.94 -23.75
C THR A 29 23.74 2.50 -22.89
N PRO A 30 22.58 2.13 -23.48
CA PRO A 30 21.45 1.63 -22.71
C PRO A 30 21.82 0.50 -21.74
N GLU A 31 22.78 -0.34 -22.13
CA GLU A 31 23.33 -1.40 -21.29
C GLU A 31 24.12 -0.86 -20.08
N ALA A 32 24.94 0.18 -20.27
CA ALA A 32 25.69 0.83 -19.20
C ALA A 32 24.76 1.60 -18.24
N ILE A 33 23.66 2.19 -18.75
CA ILE A 33 22.61 2.79 -17.91
C ILE A 33 21.95 1.70 -17.07
N ALA A 34 21.51 0.61 -17.68
CA ALA A 34 20.86 -0.51 -16.99
C ALA A 34 21.73 -1.11 -15.86
N LYS A 35 23.05 -1.16 -16.06
CA LYS A 35 24.02 -1.66 -15.05
C LYS A 35 24.44 -0.62 -14.01
N SER A 36 24.02 0.65 -14.13
CA SER A 36 24.40 1.70 -13.20
C SER A 36 23.77 1.47 -11.82
N THR A 37 24.53 1.76 -10.75
CA THR A 37 24.06 1.59 -9.37
C THR A 37 23.09 2.72 -9.00
N VAL A 38 21.87 2.39 -8.57
CA VAL A 38 20.91 3.35 -8.00
C VAL A 38 20.97 3.39 -6.48
N ALA A 39 21.34 2.28 -5.84
CA ALA A 39 21.63 2.22 -4.41
C ALA A 39 22.62 1.08 -4.09
N GLU A 40 23.23 1.15 -2.91
CA GLU A 40 24.09 0.11 -2.38
C GLU A 40 23.74 -0.13 -0.91
N VAL A 41 23.62 -1.41 -0.53
CA VAL A 41 23.27 -1.85 0.83
C VAL A 41 24.36 -2.80 1.31
N ASN A 42 25.17 -2.38 2.30
CA ASN A 42 26.31 -3.13 2.82
C ASN A 42 27.23 -3.69 1.72
N GLY A 43 27.52 -2.89 0.68
CA GLY A 43 28.35 -3.31 -0.46
C GLY A 43 27.59 -3.96 -1.62
N GLU A 44 26.35 -4.43 -1.41
CA GLU A 44 25.56 -5.03 -2.48
C GLU A 44 24.75 -3.99 -3.25
N LYS A 45 24.95 -3.96 -4.57
CA LYS A 45 24.33 -2.98 -5.46
C LYS A 45 22.89 -3.33 -5.78
N ILE A 46 22.08 -2.29 -5.90
CA ILE A 46 20.80 -2.26 -6.61
C ILE A 46 21.05 -1.44 -7.87
N THR A 47 20.78 -2.04 -9.03
CA THR A 47 21.04 -1.44 -10.34
C THR A 47 19.81 -0.74 -10.90
N ARG A 48 20.02 0.10 -11.91
CA ARG A 48 18.95 0.72 -12.69
C ARG A 48 18.01 -0.33 -13.28
N SER A 49 18.56 -1.45 -13.77
CA SER A 49 17.76 -2.56 -14.28
C SER A 49 16.90 -3.21 -13.20
N ASP A 50 17.36 -3.29 -11.94
CA ASP A 50 16.57 -3.86 -10.85
C ASP A 50 15.36 -2.97 -10.56
N LEU A 51 15.57 -1.64 -10.53
CA LEU A 51 14.50 -0.67 -10.34
C LEU A 51 13.53 -0.62 -11.52
N ASP A 52 14.02 -0.60 -12.76
CA ASP A 52 13.19 -0.48 -13.96
C ASP A 52 12.37 -1.74 -14.25
N LYS A 53 12.85 -2.91 -13.83
CA LYS A 53 12.15 -4.19 -13.99
C LYS A 53 11.32 -4.59 -12.77
N ASP A 54 11.29 -3.77 -11.72
CA ASP A 54 10.40 -4.01 -10.59
C ASP A 54 8.94 -3.95 -11.04
N PRO A 55 8.07 -4.90 -10.61
CA PRO A 55 6.66 -4.90 -11.00
C PRO A 55 5.93 -3.59 -10.67
N ASN A 56 6.26 -2.92 -9.57
CA ASN A 56 5.65 -1.64 -9.21
C ASN A 56 6.10 -0.53 -10.15
N THR A 57 7.35 -0.56 -10.62
CA THR A 57 7.82 0.40 -11.64
C THR A 57 7.13 0.17 -12.97
N ILE A 58 6.96 -1.09 -13.38
CA ILE A 58 6.23 -1.43 -14.63
C ILE A 58 4.79 -0.93 -14.54
N GLN A 59 4.10 -1.21 -13.42
CA GLN A 59 2.74 -0.77 -13.19
C GLN A 59 2.61 0.76 -13.18
N LEU A 60 3.53 1.46 -12.52
CA LEU A 60 3.61 2.92 -12.53
C LEU A 60 3.72 3.48 -13.95
N ILE A 61 4.64 2.96 -14.76
CA ILE A 61 4.81 3.45 -16.14
C ILE A 61 3.55 3.15 -16.97
N THR A 62 2.91 2.00 -16.78
CA THR A 62 1.65 1.67 -17.47
C THR A 62 0.53 2.64 -17.11
N GLN A 63 0.36 2.96 -15.83
CA GLN A 63 -0.65 3.94 -15.37
C GLN A 63 -0.38 5.34 -15.92
N VAL A 64 0.89 5.78 -15.89
CA VAL A 64 1.29 7.07 -16.43
C VAL A 64 1.05 7.13 -17.94
N LYS A 65 1.34 6.07 -18.69
CA LYS A 65 1.02 5.99 -20.13
C LYS A 65 -0.48 6.05 -20.40
N GLN A 66 -1.31 5.40 -19.58
CA GLN A 66 -2.76 5.47 -19.72
C GLN A 66 -3.29 6.90 -19.48
N GLN A 67 -2.67 7.63 -18.56
CA GLN A 67 -3.09 8.99 -18.21
C GLN A 67 -2.55 10.08 -19.15
N TYR A 68 -1.28 9.99 -19.57
CA TYR A 68 -0.57 11.05 -20.31
C TYR A 68 -0.21 10.66 -21.75
N GLY A 69 -0.47 9.41 -22.15
CA GLY A 69 -0.09 8.88 -23.47
C GLY A 69 1.38 8.46 -23.58
N GLU A 70 1.80 8.05 -24.78
CA GLU A 70 3.17 7.56 -25.03
C GLU A 70 4.25 8.65 -24.88
N ASN A 71 3.89 9.93 -25.06
CA ASN A 71 4.79 11.07 -24.90
C ASN A 71 4.88 11.57 -23.44
N TYR A 72 4.48 10.77 -22.45
CA TYR A 72 4.50 11.17 -21.04
C TYR A 72 5.86 11.73 -20.57
N LYS A 73 6.97 11.35 -21.20
CA LYS A 73 8.31 11.86 -20.89
C LYS A 73 8.50 13.35 -21.20
N GLU A 74 7.64 13.93 -22.04
CA GLU A 74 7.62 15.35 -22.38
C GLU A 74 6.74 16.15 -21.40
N ASN A 75 5.95 15.46 -20.57
CA ASN A 75 5.09 16.08 -19.57
C ASN A 75 5.81 16.15 -18.21
N GLU A 76 6.01 17.37 -17.71
CA GLU A 76 6.74 17.61 -16.46
C GLU A 76 6.10 16.94 -15.24
N ASP A 77 4.76 16.98 -15.12
CA ASP A 77 4.02 16.36 -14.02
C ASP A 77 4.18 14.84 -14.02
N ALA A 78 4.12 14.21 -15.20
CA ALA A 78 4.34 12.78 -15.37
C ALA A 78 5.77 12.38 -15.00
N VAL A 79 6.78 13.14 -15.43
CA VAL A 79 8.19 12.89 -15.09
C VAL A 79 8.44 13.03 -13.59
N ASN A 80 7.90 14.08 -12.96
CA ASN A 80 8.01 14.28 -11.52
C ASN A 80 7.30 13.18 -10.73
N THR A 81 6.10 12.77 -11.16
CA THR A 81 5.37 11.64 -10.56
C THR A 81 6.17 10.35 -10.64
N ILE A 82 6.74 10.04 -11.81
CA ILE A 82 7.57 8.85 -11.99
C ILE A 82 8.79 8.89 -11.09
N LYS A 83 9.48 10.05 -11.01
CA LYS A 83 10.65 10.22 -10.15
C LYS A 83 10.31 9.90 -8.69
N THR A 84 9.30 10.58 -8.13
CA THR A 84 8.92 10.42 -6.73
C THR A 84 8.49 9.00 -6.41
N GLN A 85 7.71 8.35 -7.27
CA GLN A 85 7.29 6.97 -7.04
C GLN A 85 8.44 5.97 -7.23
N LYS A 86 9.35 6.19 -8.20
CA LYS A 86 10.57 5.37 -8.32
C LYS A 86 11.48 5.49 -7.09
N GLU A 87 11.53 6.66 -6.44
CA GLU A 87 12.26 6.82 -5.17
C GLU A 87 11.66 5.96 -4.05
N GLN A 88 10.32 5.87 -3.97
CA GLN A 88 9.62 5.00 -3.02
C GLN A 88 9.87 3.51 -3.33
N ILE A 89 9.76 3.10 -4.60
CA ILE A 89 10.05 1.73 -5.02
C ILE A 89 11.51 1.37 -4.74
N LEU A 90 12.45 2.30 -4.94
CA LEU A 90 13.84 2.09 -4.57
C LEU A 90 14.01 1.88 -3.05
N ASP A 91 13.26 2.61 -2.23
CA ASP A 91 13.26 2.40 -0.78
C ASP A 91 12.73 1.02 -0.37
N ASP A 92 11.75 0.49 -1.09
CA ASP A 92 11.25 -0.87 -0.90
C ASP A 92 12.30 -1.91 -1.35
N LEU A 93 12.96 -1.71 -2.49
CA LEU A 93 14.06 -2.57 -2.93
C LEU A 93 15.23 -2.59 -1.95
N ILE A 94 15.59 -1.43 -1.38
CA ILE A 94 16.58 -1.32 -0.30
C ILE A 94 16.14 -2.13 0.91
N THR A 95 14.87 -1.99 1.31
CA THR A 95 14.30 -2.72 2.45
C THR A 95 14.33 -4.23 2.23
N ASN A 96 13.91 -4.69 1.04
CA ASN A 96 13.99 -6.09 0.62
C ASN A 96 15.43 -6.61 0.65
N LYS A 97 16.39 -5.79 0.22
CA LYS A 97 17.82 -6.14 0.24
C LYS A 97 18.35 -6.30 1.68
N VAL A 98 17.98 -5.39 2.59
CA VAL A 98 18.32 -5.48 4.03
C VAL A 98 17.73 -6.75 4.63
N VAL A 99 16.46 -7.05 4.36
CA VAL A 99 15.80 -8.27 4.84
C VAL A 99 16.49 -9.52 4.28
N ALA A 100 16.84 -9.54 3.00
CA ALA A 100 17.56 -10.66 2.39
C ALA A 100 18.96 -10.87 2.99
N GLN A 101 19.70 -9.79 3.27
CA GLN A 101 20.98 -9.87 3.97
C GLN A 101 20.82 -10.42 5.39
N LYS A 102 19.79 -9.97 6.12
CA LYS A 102 19.53 -10.51 7.46
C LYS A 102 19.09 -11.98 7.41
N ALA A 103 18.25 -12.35 6.44
CA ALA A 103 17.87 -13.74 6.23
C ALA A 103 19.09 -14.62 5.93
N LYS A 104 20.04 -14.13 5.11
CA LYS A 104 21.31 -14.82 4.84
C LYS A 104 22.14 -15.00 6.09
N GLU A 105 22.31 -13.94 6.90
CA GLU A 105 23.02 -13.98 8.18
C GLU A 105 22.41 -15.01 9.14
N LEU A 106 21.08 -15.06 9.21
CA LEU A 106 20.31 -15.98 10.06
C LEU A 106 20.14 -17.38 9.44
N LYS A 107 20.66 -17.63 8.24
CA LYS A 107 20.49 -18.89 7.49
C LYS A 107 19.03 -19.26 7.22
N LEU A 108 18.21 -18.25 6.93
CA LEU A 108 16.77 -18.33 6.68
C LEU A 108 16.40 -18.10 5.22
N LEU A 109 17.33 -18.20 4.28
CA LEU A 109 16.99 -18.08 2.86
C LEU A 109 16.06 -19.22 2.42
N PRO A 110 15.13 -18.96 1.47
CA PRO A 110 14.30 -20.00 0.87
C PRO A 110 15.15 -20.99 0.07
N ASP A 111 14.62 -22.21 -0.10
CA ASP A 111 15.25 -23.22 -0.95
C ASP A 111 14.93 -22.92 -2.42
N GLU A 112 15.96 -22.79 -3.27
CA GLU A 112 15.78 -22.38 -4.67
C GLU A 112 15.07 -23.44 -5.53
N THR A 113 15.17 -24.72 -5.17
CA THR A 113 14.47 -25.80 -5.89
C THR A 113 12.98 -25.76 -5.56
N LYS A 114 12.66 -25.63 -4.26
CA LYS A 114 11.30 -25.43 -3.75
C LYS A 114 10.66 -24.19 -4.37
N LEU A 115 11.38 -23.05 -4.42
CA LEU A 115 10.90 -21.81 -5.03
C LEU A 115 10.49 -21.99 -6.50
N LYS A 116 11.33 -22.64 -7.30
CA LYS A 116 11.02 -22.91 -8.71
C LYS A 116 9.79 -23.80 -8.86
N SER A 117 9.69 -24.86 -8.05
CA SER A 117 8.51 -25.74 -8.05
C SER A 117 7.23 -25.00 -7.63
N ASP A 118 7.30 -24.15 -6.61
CA ASP A 118 6.17 -23.36 -6.13
C ASP A 118 5.75 -22.31 -7.17
N MET A 119 6.71 -21.67 -7.85
CA MET A 119 6.44 -20.78 -8.99
C MET A 119 5.68 -21.51 -10.10
N GLU A 120 6.18 -22.66 -10.56
CA GLU A 120 5.52 -23.41 -11.64
C GLU A 120 4.09 -23.83 -11.23
N THR A 121 3.90 -24.24 -9.97
CA THR A 121 2.58 -24.59 -9.42
C THR A 121 1.63 -23.39 -9.43
N GLN A 122 2.07 -22.22 -8.97
CA GLN A 122 1.25 -21.01 -8.94
C GLN A 122 0.94 -20.48 -10.35
N ILE A 123 1.89 -20.57 -11.29
CA ILE A 123 1.66 -20.19 -12.69
C ILE A 123 0.64 -21.15 -13.34
N ALA A 124 0.73 -22.45 -13.08
CA ALA A 124 -0.25 -23.42 -13.57
C ALA A 124 -1.65 -23.13 -13.00
N GLN A 125 -1.75 -22.82 -11.70
CA GLN A 125 -3.02 -22.42 -11.08
C GLN A 125 -3.59 -21.14 -11.70
N LEU A 126 -2.75 -20.13 -11.94
CA LEU A 126 -3.14 -18.88 -12.61
C LEU A 126 -3.66 -19.13 -14.03
N LYS A 127 -2.97 -19.97 -14.81
CA LYS A 127 -3.41 -20.39 -16.16
C LYS A 127 -4.79 -21.05 -16.10
N LYS A 128 -5.00 -21.99 -15.19
CA LYS A 128 -6.28 -22.69 -15.02
C LYS A 128 -7.43 -21.76 -14.59
N GLN A 129 -7.19 -20.86 -13.64
CA GLN A 129 -8.22 -19.99 -13.07
C GLN A 129 -8.62 -18.84 -14.02
N ASN A 130 -7.66 -18.24 -14.72
CA ASN A 130 -7.88 -16.99 -15.44
C ASN A 130 -7.88 -17.16 -16.97
N PHE A 131 -7.33 -18.26 -17.47
CA PHE A 131 -7.13 -18.50 -18.90
C PHE A 131 -7.66 -19.86 -19.36
N ASN A 132 -8.48 -20.54 -18.56
CA ASN A 132 -9.00 -21.88 -18.87
C ASN A 132 -7.90 -22.91 -19.22
N ASP A 133 -6.70 -22.75 -18.65
CA ASP A 133 -5.50 -23.54 -18.96
C ASP A 133 -5.00 -23.40 -20.42
N ASP A 134 -5.43 -22.34 -21.13
CA ASP A 134 -5.02 -22.02 -22.50
C ASP A 134 -3.70 -21.23 -22.50
N ALA A 135 -2.64 -21.88 -22.99
CA ALA A 135 -1.30 -21.31 -23.06
C ALA A 135 -1.19 -20.13 -24.06
N GLU A 136 -1.98 -20.10 -25.13
CA GLU A 136 -1.96 -19.03 -26.13
C GLU A 136 -2.62 -17.77 -25.58
N GLN A 137 -3.75 -17.91 -24.90
CA GLN A 137 -4.40 -16.79 -24.21
C GLN A 137 -3.50 -16.21 -23.11
N PHE A 138 -2.87 -17.09 -22.32
CA PHE A 138 -1.90 -16.66 -21.32
C PHE A 138 -0.72 -15.89 -21.93
N ASN A 139 -0.10 -16.43 -22.99
CA ASN A 139 1.02 -15.79 -23.66
C ASN A 139 0.62 -14.47 -24.36
N THR A 140 -0.60 -14.38 -24.87
CA THR A 140 -1.16 -13.14 -25.44
C THR A 140 -1.33 -12.08 -24.35
N ALA A 141 -1.83 -12.45 -23.17
CA ALA A 141 -1.94 -11.54 -22.03
C ALA A 141 -0.57 -11.08 -21.53
N LEU A 142 0.43 -11.96 -21.47
CA LEU A 142 1.80 -11.58 -21.12
C LEU A 142 2.37 -10.56 -22.11
N LYS A 143 2.23 -10.81 -23.42
CA LYS A 143 2.70 -9.89 -24.47
C LYS A 143 2.02 -8.52 -24.36
N ALA A 144 0.71 -8.48 -24.07
CA ALA A 144 -0.02 -7.23 -23.88
C ALA A 144 0.53 -6.41 -22.70
N GLN A 145 1.12 -7.07 -21.70
CA GLN A 145 1.78 -6.44 -20.55
C GLN A 145 3.30 -6.25 -20.74
N GLY A 146 3.84 -6.55 -21.92
CA GLY A 146 5.27 -6.39 -22.23
C GLY A 146 6.18 -7.51 -21.74
N PHE A 147 5.63 -8.67 -21.38
CA PHE A 147 6.40 -9.82 -20.91
C PHE A 147 6.51 -10.94 -21.96
N THR A 148 7.67 -11.58 -21.97
CA THR A 148 7.82 -12.97 -22.42
C THR A 148 7.54 -13.93 -21.26
N GLU A 149 7.19 -15.19 -21.54
CA GLU A 149 7.00 -16.20 -20.48
C GLU A 149 8.26 -16.34 -19.61
N GLU A 150 9.46 -16.28 -20.20
CA GLU A 150 10.72 -16.33 -19.46
C GLU A 150 10.88 -15.13 -18.51
N SER A 151 10.66 -13.90 -19.01
CA SER A 151 10.77 -12.69 -18.19
C SER A 151 9.72 -12.64 -17.08
N PHE A 152 8.51 -13.13 -17.37
CA PHE A 152 7.43 -13.26 -16.39
C PHE A 152 7.81 -14.27 -15.30
N LYS A 153 8.32 -15.45 -15.66
CA LYS A 153 8.81 -16.45 -14.71
C LYS A 153 9.95 -15.89 -13.85
N ALA A 154 10.92 -15.20 -14.46
CA ALA A 154 12.02 -14.59 -13.71
C ALA A 154 11.54 -13.54 -12.70
N MET A 155 10.60 -12.69 -13.11
CA MET A 155 9.96 -11.70 -12.24
C MET A 155 9.17 -12.39 -11.11
N PHE A 156 8.33 -13.36 -11.44
CA PHE A 156 7.53 -14.12 -10.48
C PHE A 156 8.41 -14.83 -9.44
N LEU A 157 9.48 -15.49 -9.91
CA LEU A 157 10.45 -16.14 -9.02
C LEU A 157 11.11 -15.15 -8.07
N SER A 158 11.46 -13.95 -8.55
CA SER A 158 12.03 -12.88 -7.73
C SER A 158 11.04 -12.41 -6.64
N GLN A 159 9.78 -12.23 -7.00
CA GLN A 159 8.71 -11.85 -6.08
C GLN A 159 8.48 -12.94 -5.01
N LEU A 160 8.37 -14.20 -5.44
CA LEU A 160 8.18 -15.33 -4.54
C LEU A 160 9.36 -15.50 -3.58
N ARG A 161 10.59 -15.31 -4.07
CA ARG A 161 11.79 -15.31 -3.23
C ARG A 161 11.71 -14.23 -2.15
N THR A 162 11.34 -13.00 -2.52
CA THR A 162 11.17 -11.89 -1.56
C THR A 162 10.08 -12.20 -0.53
N GLN A 163 8.93 -12.71 -0.97
CA GLN A 163 7.82 -13.10 -0.10
C GLN A 163 8.22 -14.19 0.90
N GLN A 164 8.78 -15.31 0.44
CA GLN A 164 9.18 -16.41 1.31
C GLN A 164 10.35 -16.04 2.23
N THR A 165 11.26 -15.16 1.78
CA THR A 165 12.33 -14.63 2.64
C THR A 165 11.74 -13.81 3.78
N LEU A 166 10.81 -12.90 3.49
CA LEU A 166 10.14 -12.10 4.50
C LEU A 166 9.31 -12.99 5.45
N GLU A 167 8.61 -14.00 4.94
CA GLU A 167 7.83 -14.96 5.74
C GLU A 167 8.73 -15.73 6.72
N LYS A 168 9.83 -16.34 6.25
CA LYS A 168 10.77 -17.07 7.12
C LYS A 168 11.41 -16.19 8.18
N VAL A 169 11.82 -14.97 7.81
CA VAL A 169 12.37 -14.01 8.77
C VAL A 169 11.33 -13.64 9.81
N THR A 170 10.11 -13.35 9.34
CA THR A 170 8.98 -12.99 10.17
C THR A 170 8.64 -14.10 11.17
N GLU A 171 8.52 -15.35 10.72
CA GLU A 171 8.30 -16.52 11.58
C GLU A 171 9.40 -16.66 12.64
N SER A 172 10.67 -16.54 12.23
CA SER A 172 11.82 -16.68 13.12
C SER A 172 11.85 -15.63 14.23
N ILE A 173 11.58 -14.35 13.90
CA ILE A 173 11.57 -13.27 14.90
C ILE A 173 10.30 -13.27 15.75
N SER A 174 9.17 -13.76 15.21
CA SER A 174 7.88 -13.75 15.90
C SER A 174 7.58 -15.03 16.67
N LYS A 175 8.40 -16.09 16.58
CA LYS A 175 8.14 -17.41 17.19
C LYS A 175 7.82 -17.39 18.69
N ASN A 176 8.35 -16.40 19.41
CA ASN A 176 8.17 -16.25 20.85
C ASN A 176 7.09 -15.23 21.23
N ILE A 177 6.41 -14.64 20.25
CA ILE A 177 5.29 -13.76 20.53
C ILE A 177 4.21 -14.58 21.23
N LYS A 178 3.85 -14.12 22.41
CA LYS A 178 2.71 -14.62 23.17
C LYS A 178 1.79 -13.45 23.47
N ILE A 179 0.50 -13.74 23.39
CA ILE A 179 -0.56 -12.87 23.89
C ILE A 179 -1.03 -13.46 25.20
N THR A 180 -0.97 -12.64 26.25
CA THR A 180 -1.43 -12.99 27.59
C THR A 180 -2.94 -12.82 27.68
N ASP A 181 -3.58 -13.56 28.60
CA ASP A 181 -5.00 -13.41 28.86
C ASP A 181 -5.34 -11.97 29.29
N LYS A 182 -4.45 -11.31 30.04
CA LYS A 182 -4.58 -9.90 30.40
C LYS A 182 -4.63 -8.98 29.19
N GLU A 183 -3.75 -9.17 28.19
CA GLU A 183 -3.79 -8.38 26.95
C GLU A 183 -5.12 -8.57 26.20
N ILE A 184 -5.66 -9.79 26.18
CA ILE A 184 -6.96 -10.09 25.56
C ILE A 184 -8.09 -9.40 26.34
N GLU A 185 -8.10 -9.51 27.66
CA GLU A 185 -9.09 -8.88 28.53
C GLU A 185 -9.07 -7.35 28.43
N ASP A 186 -7.89 -6.74 28.50
CA ASP A 186 -7.71 -5.28 28.41
C ASP A 186 -8.18 -4.77 27.03
N TYR A 187 -7.82 -5.50 25.96
CA TYR A 187 -8.27 -5.18 24.60
C TYR A 187 -9.79 -5.32 24.48
N TYR A 188 -10.35 -6.44 24.90
CA TYR A 188 -11.80 -6.68 24.88
C TYR A 188 -12.55 -5.59 25.64
N ASN A 189 -12.10 -5.25 26.86
CA ASN A 189 -12.75 -4.26 27.70
C ASN A 189 -12.75 -2.86 27.07
N THR A 190 -11.68 -2.51 26.36
CA THR A 190 -11.56 -1.21 25.66
C THR A 190 -12.30 -1.20 24.32
N ASN A 191 -12.63 -2.38 23.76
CA ASN A 191 -13.20 -2.53 22.41
C ASN A 191 -14.56 -3.26 22.40
N LYS A 192 -15.31 -3.30 23.51
CA LYS A 192 -16.56 -4.09 23.63
C LYS A 192 -17.60 -3.81 22.54
N SER A 193 -17.69 -2.57 22.06
CA SER A 193 -18.64 -2.21 20.99
C SER A 193 -18.45 -3.03 19.71
N LYS A 194 -17.21 -3.44 19.43
CA LYS A 194 -16.84 -4.26 18.25
C LYS A 194 -17.28 -5.72 18.36
N TYR A 195 -17.66 -6.17 19.56
CA TYR A 195 -17.96 -7.57 19.87
C TYR A 195 -19.40 -7.76 20.28
N THR A 196 -20.33 -7.07 19.63
CA THR A 196 -21.77 -7.19 19.84
C THR A 196 -22.35 -8.36 19.05
N GLU A 197 -23.47 -8.94 19.52
CA GLU A 197 -24.15 -10.06 18.84
C GLU A 197 -24.50 -9.72 17.40
N GLN A 198 -24.88 -8.48 17.16
CA GLN A 198 -24.94 -7.85 15.84
C GLN A 198 -24.28 -6.47 15.93
N PRO A 199 -23.72 -5.94 14.82
CA PRO A 199 -23.15 -4.60 14.80
C PRO A 199 -24.17 -3.56 15.30
N ASN A 200 -23.79 -2.78 16.31
CA ASN A 200 -24.62 -1.68 16.80
C ASN A 200 -24.80 -0.61 15.72
N LYS A 201 -26.01 -0.05 15.65
CA LYS A 201 -26.39 0.95 14.68
C LYS A 201 -27.14 2.11 15.33
N MET A 202 -27.11 3.26 14.69
CA MET A 202 -27.91 4.42 15.04
C MET A 202 -28.48 5.07 13.81
N HIS A 203 -29.75 5.46 13.87
CA HIS A 203 -30.34 6.35 12.88
C HIS A 203 -30.00 7.78 13.29
N LEU A 204 -29.27 8.49 12.43
CA LEU A 204 -28.81 9.85 12.69
C LEU A 204 -29.43 10.84 11.71
N ALA A 205 -29.60 12.07 12.18
CA ALA A 205 -29.71 13.24 11.32
C ALA A 205 -28.71 14.31 11.78
N HIS A 206 -28.29 15.20 10.88
CA HIS A 206 -27.40 16.29 11.25
C HIS A 206 -27.69 17.61 10.52
N ILE A 207 -27.14 18.69 11.06
CA ILE A 207 -27.11 20.01 10.42
C ILE A 207 -25.65 20.45 10.41
N LEU A 208 -25.09 20.69 9.22
CA LEU A 208 -23.73 21.18 9.04
C LEU A 208 -23.74 22.68 8.80
N VAL A 209 -22.96 23.44 9.55
CA VAL A 209 -22.73 24.88 9.35
C VAL A 209 -21.25 25.18 9.44
N LYS A 210 -20.83 26.33 8.91
CA LYS A 210 -19.41 26.66 8.77
C LYS A 210 -18.77 27.05 10.10
N THR A 211 -19.52 27.74 10.96
CA THR A 211 -19.00 28.37 12.18
C THR A 211 -19.70 27.88 13.44
N GLU A 212 -19.01 28.00 14.57
CA GLU A 212 -19.57 27.65 15.88
C GLU A 212 -20.77 28.52 16.25
N ASP A 213 -20.75 29.80 15.88
CA ASP A 213 -21.83 30.75 16.18
C ASP A 213 -23.11 30.41 15.40
N GLU A 214 -22.99 29.96 14.15
CA GLU A 214 -24.11 29.41 13.40
C GLU A 214 -24.65 28.15 14.11
N ALA A 215 -23.76 27.25 14.55
CA ALA A 215 -24.18 26.01 15.21
C ALA A 215 -24.90 26.29 16.54
N LYS A 216 -24.43 27.27 17.32
CA LYS A 216 -25.10 27.73 18.55
C LYS A 216 -26.49 28.30 18.27
N LYS A 217 -26.66 29.10 17.20
CA LYS A 217 -27.97 29.62 16.78
C LYS A 217 -28.92 28.49 16.37
N VAL A 218 -28.42 27.51 15.60
CA VAL A 218 -29.18 26.31 15.24
C VAL A 218 -29.62 25.55 16.49
N LYS A 219 -28.67 25.26 17.40
CA LYS A 219 -28.97 24.56 18.66
C LYS A 219 -30.06 25.28 19.47
N LYS A 220 -29.99 26.61 19.56
CA LYS A 220 -31.01 27.41 20.23
C LYS A 220 -32.40 27.24 19.60
N ARG A 221 -32.52 27.30 18.26
CA ARG A 221 -33.80 27.08 17.56
C ARG A 221 -34.41 25.71 17.87
N LEU A 222 -33.57 24.68 17.91
CA LEU A 222 -33.99 23.31 18.21
C LEU A 222 -34.39 23.14 19.69
N ASP A 223 -33.67 23.79 20.60
CA ASP A 223 -34.01 23.80 22.04
C ASP A 223 -35.30 24.58 22.31
N ASP A 224 -35.61 25.59 21.49
CA ASP A 224 -36.88 26.33 21.50
C ASP A 224 -38.03 25.52 20.86
N GLY A 225 -37.78 24.29 20.39
CA GLY A 225 -38.79 23.35 19.91
C GLY A 225 -39.07 23.38 18.39
N GLU A 226 -38.24 24.06 17.60
CA GLU A 226 -38.40 24.03 16.14
C GLU A 226 -38.10 22.63 15.55
N ASP A 227 -38.84 22.26 14.51
CA ASP A 227 -38.64 20.98 13.81
C ASP A 227 -37.24 20.87 13.20
N PHE A 228 -36.55 19.77 13.50
CA PHE A 228 -35.16 19.55 13.07
C PHE A 228 -35.00 19.53 11.55
N ALA A 229 -35.91 18.86 10.84
CA ALA A 229 -35.83 18.71 9.40
C ALA A 229 -36.02 20.07 8.69
N LYS A 230 -36.92 20.90 9.22
CA LYS A 230 -37.11 22.28 8.74
C LYS A 230 -35.86 23.12 8.92
N VAL A 231 -35.24 23.11 10.11
CA VAL A 231 -33.99 23.86 10.36
C VAL A 231 -32.86 23.36 9.47
N ALA A 232 -32.73 22.04 9.32
CA ALA A 232 -31.73 21.43 8.44
C ALA A 232 -31.85 21.92 6.98
N LYS A 233 -33.07 21.92 6.43
CA LYS A 233 -33.33 22.38 5.06
C LYS A 233 -33.00 23.86 4.85
N GLU A 234 -33.22 24.68 5.88
CA GLU A 234 -32.99 26.12 5.81
C GLU A 234 -31.51 26.49 5.88
N VAL A 235 -30.73 25.82 6.75
CA VAL A 235 -29.38 26.30 7.13
C VAL A 235 -28.24 25.31 6.89
N SER A 236 -28.53 24.01 6.67
CA SER A 236 -27.48 23.01 6.52
C SER A 236 -26.71 23.18 5.20
N GLN A 237 -25.39 23.09 5.29
CA GLN A 237 -24.47 23.11 4.16
C GLN A 237 -24.22 21.72 3.56
N ASP A 238 -24.68 20.65 4.23
CA ASP A 238 -24.60 19.31 3.65
C ASP A 238 -25.67 19.12 2.58
N THR A 239 -25.27 19.24 1.31
CA THR A 239 -26.17 19.09 0.16
C THR A 239 -26.70 17.67 0.00
N ALA A 240 -26.06 16.65 0.59
CA ALA A 240 -26.50 15.26 0.47
C ALA A 240 -27.73 14.96 1.34
N SER A 241 -27.79 15.53 2.54
CA SER A 241 -28.87 15.24 3.50
C SER A 241 -29.85 16.40 3.73
N LYS A 242 -29.48 17.66 3.45
CA LYS A 242 -30.29 18.83 3.85
C LYS A 242 -31.73 18.80 3.35
N ASP A 243 -31.96 18.35 2.12
CA ASP A 243 -33.29 18.36 1.51
C ASP A 243 -34.18 17.23 2.05
N ASN A 244 -33.56 16.23 2.69
CA ASN A 244 -34.19 15.16 3.45
C ASN A 244 -34.17 15.43 4.96
N GLY A 245 -34.10 16.69 5.37
CA GLY A 245 -34.15 17.07 6.78
C GLY A 245 -32.88 16.75 7.57
N GLY A 246 -31.76 16.56 6.88
CA GLY A 246 -30.48 16.19 7.49
C GLY A 246 -30.34 14.70 7.77
N ASP A 247 -31.28 13.85 7.33
CA ASP A 247 -31.28 12.41 7.59
C ASP A 247 -30.08 11.71 6.92
N LEU A 248 -29.31 10.97 7.73
CA LEU A 248 -28.15 10.18 7.32
C LEU A 248 -28.45 8.67 7.24
N GLY A 249 -29.70 8.29 7.53
CA GLY A 249 -30.12 6.91 7.62
C GLY A 249 -29.47 6.16 8.79
N THR A 250 -29.37 4.84 8.65
CA THR A 250 -28.79 3.97 9.66
C THR A 250 -27.28 3.86 9.50
N VAL A 251 -26.55 4.25 10.54
CA VAL A 251 -25.10 4.32 10.60
C VAL A 251 -24.58 3.30 11.62
N ASN A 252 -23.57 2.51 11.25
CA ASN A 252 -22.92 1.59 12.18
C ASN A 252 -22.07 2.37 13.20
N TYR A 253 -21.94 1.86 14.43
CA TYR A 253 -21.07 2.48 15.44
C TYR A 253 -19.60 2.41 15.01
N ASP A 254 -19.22 1.27 14.46
CA ASP A 254 -17.88 1.00 13.92
C ASP A 254 -17.92 1.03 12.38
N ASN A 255 -16.81 1.44 11.74
CA ASN A 255 -16.67 1.47 10.27
C ASN A 255 -17.79 2.26 9.56
N SER A 256 -18.14 3.42 10.11
CA SER A 256 -19.26 4.23 9.64
C SER A 256 -18.93 5.05 8.37
N GLY A 257 -17.65 5.27 8.09
CA GLY A 257 -17.18 6.16 7.02
C GLY A 257 -17.30 7.65 7.35
N TYR A 258 -17.82 8.01 8.52
CA TYR A 258 -17.92 9.40 8.98
C TYR A 258 -16.65 9.85 9.71
N ASP A 259 -16.49 11.17 9.81
CA ASP A 259 -15.45 11.82 10.59
C ASP A 259 -15.46 11.34 12.06
N ALA A 260 -14.27 11.16 12.64
CA ALA A 260 -14.12 10.57 13.97
C ALA A 260 -14.74 11.43 15.07
N ASP A 261 -14.62 12.76 14.98
CA ASP A 261 -15.19 13.68 15.98
C ASP A 261 -16.71 13.73 15.86
N PHE A 262 -17.23 13.68 14.63
CA PHE A 262 -18.67 13.54 14.37
C PHE A 262 -19.23 12.28 15.04
N MET A 263 -18.59 11.13 14.82
CA MET A 263 -19.04 9.87 15.42
C MET A 263 -18.91 9.86 16.94
N ALA A 264 -17.84 10.42 17.51
CA ALA A 264 -17.70 10.56 18.95
C ALA A 264 -18.86 11.37 19.56
N GLY A 265 -19.22 12.49 18.91
CA GLY A 265 -20.38 13.30 19.28
C GLY A 265 -21.70 12.53 19.17
N ALA A 266 -21.90 11.77 18.09
CA ALA A 266 -23.10 10.96 17.88
C ALA A 266 -23.24 9.81 18.89
N LEU A 267 -22.14 9.09 19.17
CA LEU A 267 -22.09 7.96 20.10
C LEU A 267 -22.45 8.37 21.54
N ALA A 268 -22.11 9.60 21.94
CA ALA A 268 -22.44 10.17 23.24
C ALA A 268 -23.93 10.52 23.42
N LEU A 269 -24.73 10.57 22.35
CA LEU A 269 -26.14 10.90 22.42
C LEU A 269 -26.98 9.73 22.95
N LYS A 270 -28.03 10.06 23.70
CA LYS A 270 -29.14 9.13 23.94
C LYS A 270 -30.08 9.16 22.74
N GLU A 271 -30.88 8.11 22.58
CA GLU A 271 -31.98 8.14 21.61
C GLU A 271 -32.89 9.36 21.86
N GLY A 272 -33.25 10.06 20.79
CA GLY A 272 -34.01 11.31 20.81
C GLY A 272 -33.20 12.57 21.10
N ALA A 273 -31.94 12.46 21.56
CA ALA A 273 -31.14 13.61 21.96
C ALA A 273 -30.52 14.35 20.76
N ILE A 274 -30.26 15.64 20.97
CA ILE A 274 -29.57 16.53 20.04
C ILE A 274 -28.25 17.00 20.68
N SER A 275 -27.14 16.93 19.94
CA SER A 275 -25.81 17.29 20.42
C SER A 275 -25.64 18.79 20.65
N ALA A 276 -24.65 19.14 21.46
CA ALA A 276 -23.98 20.44 21.33
C ALA A 276 -23.26 20.53 19.97
N PRO A 277 -22.81 21.72 19.53
CA PRO A 277 -21.95 21.85 18.35
C PRO A 277 -20.74 20.91 18.42
N VAL A 278 -20.61 20.04 17.41
CA VAL A 278 -19.48 19.12 17.25
C VAL A 278 -18.62 19.61 16.10
N LYS A 279 -17.35 19.91 16.36
CA LYS A 279 -16.40 20.34 15.33
C LYS A 279 -15.89 19.13 14.55
N SER A 280 -15.78 19.27 13.23
CA SER A 280 -15.13 18.30 12.34
C SER A 280 -14.24 19.04 11.32
N SER A 281 -13.62 18.28 10.43
CA SER A 281 -12.92 18.83 9.26
C SER A 281 -13.84 19.59 8.28
N PHE A 282 -15.16 19.38 8.33
CA PHE A 282 -16.15 20.00 7.43
C PHE A 282 -16.79 21.28 8.02
N GLY A 283 -16.65 21.53 9.32
CA GLY A 283 -17.29 22.64 10.01
C GLY A 283 -17.83 22.23 11.39
N TYR A 284 -19.04 22.67 11.71
CA TYR A 284 -19.72 22.35 12.95
C TYR A 284 -21.04 21.63 12.68
N HIS A 285 -21.27 20.55 13.42
CA HIS A 285 -22.45 19.71 13.31
C HIS A 285 -23.34 19.85 14.54
N ILE A 286 -24.65 19.93 14.31
CA ILE A 286 -25.66 19.58 15.31
C ILE A 286 -26.23 18.22 14.92
N ILE A 287 -26.05 17.22 15.78
CA ILE A 287 -26.36 15.82 15.49
C ILE A 287 -27.59 15.44 16.30
N LYS A 288 -28.56 14.76 15.67
CA LYS A 288 -29.72 14.16 16.33
C LYS A 288 -29.62 12.66 16.23
N CYS A 289 -29.71 11.98 17.38
CA CYS A 289 -29.85 10.53 17.42
C CYS A 289 -31.35 10.20 17.38
N ILE A 290 -31.84 9.71 16.24
CA ILE A 290 -33.25 9.38 16.04
C ILE A 290 -33.58 8.05 16.72
N LYS A 291 -32.71 7.04 16.53
CA LYS A 291 -32.91 5.70 17.06
C LYS A 291 -31.57 5.02 17.33
N LYS A 292 -31.48 4.22 18.39
CA LYS A 292 -30.35 3.31 18.64
C LYS A 292 -30.79 1.86 18.51
N GLU A 293 -29.96 1.07 17.84
CA GLU A 293 -30.10 -0.38 17.73
C GLU A 293 -28.82 -1.00 18.30
N GLU A 294 -28.83 -1.19 19.61
CA GLU A 294 -27.71 -1.75 20.37
C GLU A 294 -28.01 -3.19 20.74
N TYR A 295 -27.01 -4.06 20.58
CA TYR A 295 -27.10 -5.48 20.87
C TYR A 295 -26.20 -5.85 22.04
N PRO A 296 -26.52 -6.93 22.78
CA PRO A 296 -25.65 -7.43 23.84
C PRO A 296 -24.24 -7.68 23.33
N VAL A 297 -23.25 -7.40 24.18
CA VAL A 297 -21.86 -7.75 23.90
C VAL A 297 -21.69 -9.26 24.06
N LYS A 298 -21.12 -9.92 23.07
CA LYS A 298 -20.70 -11.32 23.11
C LYS A 298 -19.77 -11.53 24.29
N ALA A 299 -19.96 -12.61 25.04
CA ALA A 299 -19.04 -12.95 26.12
C ALA A 299 -17.59 -13.06 25.63
N LEU A 300 -16.61 -12.65 26.44
CA LEU A 300 -15.19 -12.74 26.10
C LEU A 300 -14.81 -14.15 25.62
N SER A 301 -15.37 -15.20 26.25
CA SER A 301 -15.14 -16.60 25.85
C SER A 301 -15.51 -16.89 24.39
N ALA A 302 -16.51 -16.21 23.83
CA ALA A 302 -16.96 -16.42 22.46
C ALA A 302 -16.06 -15.71 21.42
N VAL A 303 -15.30 -14.69 21.84
CA VAL A 303 -14.45 -13.87 20.96
C VAL A 303 -12.96 -13.94 21.31
N LYS A 304 -12.60 -14.70 22.35
CA LYS A 304 -11.23 -14.78 22.88
C LYS A 304 -10.22 -15.16 21.80
N ASP A 305 -10.51 -16.19 21.00
CA ASP A 305 -9.61 -16.67 19.95
C ASP A 305 -9.47 -15.66 18.81
N GLN A 306 -10.57 -15.01 18.40
CA GLN A 306 -10.54 -13.95 17.41
C GLN A 306 -9.65 -12.77 17.88
N ILE A 307 -9.83 -12.33 19.13
CA ILE A 307 -9.02 -11.28 19.74
C ILE A 307 -7.56 -11.70 19.82
N LYS A 308 -7.29 -12.94 20.25
CA LYS A 308 -5.93 -13.49 20.34
C LYS A 308 -5.25 -13.46 18.97
N THR A 309 -5.89 -13.96 17.91
CA THR A 309 -5.33 -13.96 16.55
C THR A 309 -5.07 -12.53 16.04
N GLN A 310 -5.99 -11.59 16.30
CA GLN A 310 -5.79 -10.19 15.94
C GLN A 310 -4.58 -9.59 16.65
N LEU A 311 -4.50 -9.74 17.98
CA LEU A 311 -3.40 -9.23 18.78
C LEU A 311 -2.05 -9.88 18.41
N GLU A 312 -2.04 -11.18 18.12
CA GLU A 312 -0.85 -11.88 17.62
C GLU A 312 -0.38 -11.29 16.29
N SER A 313 -1.31 -11.06 15.35
CA SER A 313 -1.02 -10.44 14.05
C SER A 313 -0.47 -9.02 14.21
N ASP A 314 -1.11 -8.19 15.03
CA ASP A 314 -0.69 -6.80 15.25
C ASP A 314 0.69 -6.72 15.91
N LYS A 315 0.92 -7.53 16.95
CA LYS A 315 2.21 -7.60 17.65
C LYS A 315 3.31 -8.13 16.74
N LYS A 316 3.00 -9.12 15.88
CA LYS A 316 3.91 -9.64 14.85
C LYS A 316 4.27 -8.57 13.84
N ASN A 317 3.28 -7.89 13.25
CA ASN A 317 3.49 -6.84 12.25
C ASN A 317 4.29 -5.65 12.83
N SER A 318 3.99 -5.26 14.08
CA SER A 318 4.75 -4.22 14.79
C SER A 318 6.20 -4.64 15.05
N LEU A 319 6.44 -5.88 15.52
CA LEU A 319 7.79 -6.38 15.76
C LEU A 319 8.60 -6.48 14.47
N VAL A 320 8.01 -7.01 13.40
CA VAL A 320 8.64 -7.11 12.07
C VAL A 320 9.03 -5.73 11.57
N SER A 321 8.10 -4.77 11.61
CA SER A 321 8.33 -3.39 11.19
C SER A 321 9.47 -2.75 11.99
N GLN A 322 9.47 -2.91 13.32
CA GLN A 322 10.54 -2.42 14.18
C GLN A 322 11.89 -3.05 13.83
N LYS A 323 11.96 -4.38 13.68
CA LYS A 323 13.20 -5.10 13.36
C LYS A 323 13.76 -4.70 12.00
N ILE A 324 12.91 -4.54 10.99
CA ILE A 324 13.31 -4.05 9.67
C ILE A 324 13.91 -2.64 9.78
N GLN A 325 13.29 -1.74 10.56
CA GLN A 325 13.84 -0.39 10.78
C GLN A 325 15.18 -0.42 11.53
N GLU A 326 15.33 -1.29 12.54
CA GLU A 326 16.60 -1.51 13.24
C GLU A 326 17.70 -1.99 12.27
N TRP A 327 17.40 -2.97 11.42
CA TRP A 327 18.36 -3.49 10.44
C TRP A 327 18.69 -2.47 9.34
N LYS A 328 17.71 -1.68 8.89
CA LYS A 328 17.92 -0.59 7.92
C LYS A 328 18.86 0.47 8.51
N LYS A 329 18.68 0.84 9.78
CA LYS A 329 19.57 1.77 10.50
C LYS A 329 20.97 1.21 10.76
N ALA A 330 21.07 -0.09 11.01
CA ALA A 330 22.36 -0.77 11.21
C ALA A 330 23.13 -1.01 9.89
N SER A 331 22.45 -0.88 8.74
CA SER A 331 23.05 -1.09 7.42
C SER A 331 23.70 0.18 6.89
N THR A 332 24.83 0.03 6.20
CA THR A 332 25.39 1.11 5.39
C THR A 332 24.61 1.19 4.08
N ILE A 333 23.83 2.25 3.90
CA ILE A 333 22.99 2.46 2.72
C ILE A 333 23.44 3.73 2.00
N THR A 334 23.80 3.61 0.73
CA THR A 334 24.11 4.76 -0.13
C THR A 334 23.16 4.80 -1.32
N LYS A 335 22.43 5.90 -1.52
CA LYS A 335 21.61 6.14 -2.71
C LYS A 335 22.39 6.96 -3.75
N LYS A 336 22.13 6.71 -5.03
CA LYS A 336 22.68 7.44 -6.19
C LYS A 336 21.52 8.01 -7.00
N GLU A 337 20.88 9.05 -6.45
CA GLU A 337 19.64 9.64 -6.97
C GLU A 337 19.71 10.04 -8.45
N LYS A 338 20.87 10.47 -8.93
CA LYS A 338 21.10 10.82 -10.33
C LYS A 338 20.89 9.67 -11.32
N ASN A 339 20.89 8.42 -10.85
CA ASN A 339 20.66 7.24 -11.69
C ASN A 339 19.20 6.73 -11.60
N ILE A 340 18.29 7.43 -10.90
CA ILE A 340 16.88 7.04 -10.70
C ILE A 340 15.97 7.44 -11.89
N ILE A 341 16.40 8.36 -12.77
CA ILE A 341 15.66 8.71 -14.00
C ILE A 341 16.49 8.33 -15.22
#